data_AF-A0A529W380-F1
#
_entry.id   AF-A0A529W380-F1
#
_cell.length_a   1.000
_cell.length_b   1.000
_cell.length_c   1.000
_cell.angle_alpha   90.00
_cell.angle_beta   90.00
_cell.angle_gamma   90.00
#
_symmetry.space_group_name_H-M   'P 1'
#
loop_
_entity.id
_entity.type
_entity.pdbx_description
1 polymer ?
#
loop_
_entity_poly.entity_id
_entity_poly.type
_entity_poly.pdbx_seq_one_letter_code
_entity_poly.pdbx_strand_id
1 'polypeptide(L)'
;MKVETSIHPSSVVEEGARLGKGVRIGPFCHISADSIIGDRVELVSHVSVMGATTIGAGTKVYPMATLGAPPQNTKHKGGRTTLVVGENCTIREGVTMHVGTDSSRGETSVGDNGNFLAYAHIAHDCVVGKNATFANGATLGGHCEIGDNVYIGGLTAVHQFVRIGDNAFIGGCSAVVGDIIPYAIAAGNRAKLRGLNIIGLKRSGLPRSEIYLLR
;
A
#
# COMPACT_ATOMS: atom_id res chain seq x y z
N MET A 1 -20.98 23.74 -0.37
CA MET A 1 -19.77 24.52 -0.01
C MET A 1 -18.63 24.06 -0.92
N LYS A 2 -17.90 24.97 -1.56
CA LYS A 2 -16.66 24.60 -2.27
C LYS A 2 -15.63 24.17 -1.21
N VAL A 3 -15.12 22.95 -1.30
CA VAL A 3 -14.04 22.50 -0.40
C VAL A 3 -12.75 23.10 -0.93
N GLU A 4 -12.20 24.08 -0.23
CA GLU A 4 -10.94 24.73 -0.61
C GLU A 4 -9.74 23.87 -0.26
N THR A 5 -8.69 23.97 -1.08
CA THR A 5 -7.39 23.37 -0.79
C THR A 5 -6.69 24.19 0.31
N SER A 6 -6.16 23.53 1.34
CA SER A 6 -5.47 24.18 2.46
C SER A 6 -4.08 23.58 2.69
N ILE A 7 -3.10 24.46 2.92
CA ILE A 7 -1.71 24.09 3.19
C ILE A 7 -1.28 24.80 4.46
N HIS A 8 -0.87 24.03 5.46
CA HIS A 8 -0.39 24.59 6.71
C HIS A 8 0.94 25.34 6.48
N PRO A 9 1.16 26.54 7.07
CA PRO A 9 2.37 27.34 6.83
C PRO A 9 3.70 26.67 7.20
N SER A 10 3.67 25.68 8.09
CA SER A 10 4.87 24.92 8.49
C SER A 10 5.22 23.75 7.57
N SER A 11 4.46 23.56 6.49
CA SER A 11 4.69 22.50 5.51
C SER A 11 5.43 23.02 4.30
N VAL A 12 6.28 22.18 3.74
CA VAL A 12 7.06 22.48 2.54
C VAL A 12 6.43 21.75 1.36
N VAL A 13 5.95 22.51 0.39
CA VAL A 13 5.49 22.00 -0.89
C VAL A 13 6.42 22.58 -1.95
N GLU A 14 7.24 21.73 -2.54
CA GLU A 14 8.21 22.16 -3.56
C GLU A 14 7.49 22.70 -4.81
N GLU A 15 8.11 23.65 -5.49
CA GLU A 15 7.63 24.17 -6.77
C GLU A 15 7.58 23.04 -7.81
N GLY A 16 6.42 22.87 -8.45
CA GLY A 16 6.15 21.79 -9.40
C GLY A 16 5.11 20.78 -8.92
N ALA A 17 4.93 20.64 -7.59
CA ALA A 17 3.98 19.70 -7.03
C ALA A 17 2.55 20.04 -7.48
N ARG A 18 1.79 19.02 -7.90
CA ARG A 18 0.43 19.18 -8.44
C ARG A 18 -0.60 18.77 -7.40
N LEU A 19 -1.41 19.71 -6.94
CA LEU A 19 -2.44 19.48 -5.92
C LEU A 19 -3.84 19.58 -6.52
N GLY A 20 -4.68 18.59 -6.22
CA GLY A 20 -6.10 18.56 -6.56
C GLY A 20 -6.96 19.49 -5.70
N LYS A 21 -8.27 19.45 -5.93
CA LYS A 21 -9.26 20.26 -5.24
C LYS A 21 -9.56 19.72 -3.84
N GLY A 22 -9.65 20.62 -2.86
CA GLY A 22 -10.00 20.26 -1.49
C GLY A 22 -8.95 19.43 -0.76
N VAL A 23 -7.70 19.45 -1.25
CA VAL A 23 -6.55 18.82 -0.59
C VAL A 23 -6.29 19.52 0.74
N ARG A 24 -6.01 18.77 1.80
CA ARG A 24 -5.65 19.29 3.12
C ARG A 24 -4.26 18.81 3.49
N ILE A 25 -3.32 19.74 3.59
CA ILE A 25 -1.95 19.47 4.03
C ILE A 25 -1.78 20.10 5.41
N GLY A 26 -1.77 19.28 6.45
CA GLY A 26 -1.52 19.69 7.82
C GLY A 26 -0.04 19.99 8.07
N PRO A 27 0.36 20.26 9.32
CA PRO A 27 1.66 20.84 9.66
C PRO A 27 2.84 19.88 9.44
N PHE A 28 3.99 20.45 9.10
CA PHE A 28 5.28 19.74 8.97
C PHE A 28 5.28 18.61 7.94
N CYS A 29 4.43 18.71 6.92
CA CYS A 29 4.48 17.81 5.77
C CYS A 29 5.52 18.29 4.76
N HIS A 30 6.10 17.35 4.02
CA HIS A 30 6.98 17.61 2.88
C HIS A 30 6.39 16.98 1.62
N ILE A 31 6.35 17.72 0.51
CA ILE A 31 5.86 17.24 -0.78
C ILE A 31 6.86 17.62 -1.87
N SER A 32 7.46 16.62 -2.52
CA SER A 32 8.42 16.83 -3.61
C SER A 32 7.77 17.38 -4.88
N ALA A 33 8.56 18.08 -5.69
CA ALA A 33 8.15 18.77 -6.91
C ALA A 33 7.44 17.86 -7.94
N ASP A 34 7.82 16.58 -8.02
CA ASP A 34 7.21 15.64 -8.98
C ASP A 34 5.93 14.98 -8.47
N SER A 35 5.45 15.34 -7.28
CA SER A 35 4.29 14.71 -6.66
C SER A 35 2.98 15.12 -7.33
N ILE A 36 2.04 14.18 -7.41
CA ILE A 36 0.65 14.41 -7.81
C ILE A 36 -0.26 14.00 -6.66
N ILE A 37 -0.95 14.97 -6.09
CA ILE A 37 -1.87 14.77 -4.96
C ILE A 37 -3.30 14.96 -5.48
N GLY A 38 -4.08 13.88 -5.50
CA GLY A 38 -5.46 13.87 -5.99
C GLY A 38 -6.42 14.68 -5.14
N ASP A 39 -7.64 14.86 -5.66
CA ASP A 39 -8.70 15.61 -4.99
C ASP A 39 -9.00 15.07 -3.58
N ARG A 40 -9.25 15.95 -2.62
CA ARG A 40 -9.69 15.61 -1.25
C ARG A 40 -8.71 14.72 -0.47
N VAL A 41 -7.45 14.59 -0.92
CA VAL A 41 -6.40 13.94 -0.13
C VAL A 41 -6.15 14.73 1.15
N GLU A 42 -5.95 14.03 2.26
CA GLU A 42 -5.60 14.61 3.55
C GLU A 42 -4.25 14.06 4.02
N LEU A 43 -3.25 14.93 4.12
CA LEU A 43 -1.97 14.64 4.78
C LEU A 43 -2.03 15.27 6.17
N VAL A 44 -2.10 14.44 7.23
CA VAL A 44 -2.48 14.90 8.58
C VAL A 44 -1.41 15.79 9.22
N SER A 45 -0.20 15.29 9.43
CA SER A 45 0.98 16.07 9.85
C SER A 45 2.21 15.20 9.69
N HIS A 46 3.41 15.78 9.55
CA HIS A 46 4.66 14.99 9.49
C HIS A 46 4.66 13.89 8.42
N VAL A 47 3.97 14.10 7.30
CA VAL A 47 3.95 13.18 6.16
C VAL A 47 5.02 13.61 5.17
N SER A 48 5.85 12.67 4.73
CA SER A 48 6.82 12.92 3.66
C SER A 48 6.36 12.24 2.38
N VAL A 49 6.05 13.03 1.37
CA VAL A 49 5.80 12.58 -0.01
C VAL A 49 7.01 12.97 -0.84
N MET A 50 7.73 11.97 -1.35
CA MET A 50 9.02 12.12 -2.01
C MET A 50 8.96 11.65 -3.47
N GLY A 51 9.89 12.16 -4.28
CA GLY A 51 10.10 11.72 -5.65
C GLY A 51 8.85 11.85 -6.53
N ALA A 52 8.76 11.01 -7.56
CA ALA A 52 7.62 10.97 -8.47
C ALA A 52 6.50 10.08 -7.89
N THR A 53 5.75 10.64 -6.93
CA THR A 53 4.67 9.94 -6.23
C THR A 53 3.29 10.47 -6.61
N THR A 54 2.38 9.59 -6.97
CA THR A 54 0.97 9.89 -7.18
C THR A 54 0.12 9.32 -6.05
N ILE A 55 -0.76 10.14 -5.47
CA ILE A 55 -1.73 9.74 -4.44
C ILE A 55 -3.14 10.03 -4.96
N GLY A 56 -3.96 8.99 -5.08
CA GLY A 56 -5.33 9.08 -5.59
C GLY A 56 -6.29 9.83 -4.66
N ALA A 57 -7.43 10.23 -5.21
CA ALA A 57 -8.40 11.08 -4.53
C ALA A 57 -8.95 10.46 -3.24
N GLY A 58 -9.27 11.29 -2.24
CA GLY A 58 -9.88 10.86 -0.98
C GLY A 58 -8.97 10.06 -0.05
N THR A 59 -7.73 9.79 -0.44
CA THR A 59 -6.76 9.08 0.41
C THR A 59 -6.37 9.94 1.62
N LYS A 60 -6.28 9.31 2.80
CA LYS A 60 -5.86 9.93 4.04
C LYS A 60 -4.56 9.32 4.55
N VAL A 61 -3.58 10.18 4.81
CA VAL A 61 -2.23 9.80 5.24
C VAL A 61 -1.94 10.37 6.62
N TYR A 62 -1.66 9.48 7.56
CA TYR A 62 -1.43 9.77 8.96
C TYR A 62 0.05 10.03 9.27
N PRO A 63 0.38 10.55 10.47
CA PRO A 63 1.71 11.07 10.73
C PRO A 63 2.86 10.07 10.63
N MET A 64 4.03 10.59 10.27
CA MET A 64 5.28 9.84 10.10
C MET A 64 5.28 8.84 8.94
N ALA A 65 4.24 8.83 8.09
CA ALA A 65 4.25 8.05 6.87
C ALA A 65 5.26 8.64 5.86
N THR A 66 6.02 7.77 5.20
CA THR A 66 6.98 8.13 4.16
C THR A 66 6.63 7.42 2.86
N LEU A 67 6.19 8.20 1.87
CA LEU A 67 5.71 7.72 0.58
C LEU A 67 6.64 8.20 -0.52
N GLY A 68 7.12 7.28 -1.37
CA GLY A 68 7.96 7.60 -2.51
C GLY A 68 9.45 7.73 -2.21
N ALA A 69 9.90 7.28 -1.04
CA ALA A 69 11.33 7.24 -0.74
C ALA A 69 12.08 6.28 -1.69
N PRO A 70 13.39 6.51 -1.93
CA PRO A 70 14.22 5.62 -2.73
C PRO A 70 14.13 4.15 -2.26
N PRO A 71 14.18 3.18 -3.18
CA PRO A 71 14.07 1.77 -2.84
C PRO A 71 15.27 1.33 -1.99
N GLN A 72 15.05 0.44 -1.02
CA GLN A 72 16.12 -0.20 -0.24
C GLN A 72 16.80 -1.33 -1.03
N ASN A 73 17.16 -1.05 -2.28
CA ASN A 73 17.74 -2.00 -3.22
C ASN A 73 19.14 -1.54 -3.63
N THR A 74 20.14 -2.39 -3.42
CA THR A 74 21.55 -2.05 -3.69
C THR A 74 21.90 -1.90 -5.18
N LYS A 75 21.03 -2.39 -6.07
CA LYS A 75 21.17 -2.25 -7.52
C LYS A 75 20.60 -0.95 -8.05
N HIS A 76 19.74 -0.26 -7.28
CA HIS A 76 19.19 1.03 -7.71
C HIS A 76 20.28 2.09 -7.81
N LYS A 77 20.34 2.81 -8.94
CA LYS A 77 21.39 3.82 -9.22
C LYS A 77 20.86 5.25 -9.29
N GLY A 78 19.63 5.48 -8.83
CA GLY A 78 19.01 6.81 -8.82
C GLY A 78 18.32 7.17 -10.14
N GLY A 79 18.10 6.21 -11.03
CA GLY A 79 17.23 6.41 -12.19
C GLY A 79 15.81 6.76 -11.78
N ARG A 80 15.07 7.43 -12.67
CA ARG A 80 13.70 7.88 -12.38
C ARG A 80 12.77 6.67 -12.19
N THR A 81 12.12 6.60 -11.03
CA THR A 81 11.13 5.58 -10.68
C THR A 81 9.94 6.21 -9.96
N THR A 82 8.83 5.50 -9.87
CA THR A 82 7.56 6.04 -9.41
C THR A 82 6.93 5.21 -8.29
N LEU A 83 6.05 5.88 -7.53
CA LEU A 83 5.06 5.26 -6.66
C LEU A 83 3.67 5.75 -7.09
N VAL A 84 2.73 4.83 -7.24
CA VAL A 84 1.33 5.14 -7.52
C VAL A 84 0.45 4.54 -6.44
N VAL A 85 -0.28 5.37 -5.72
CA VAL A 85 -1.28 4.97 -4.72
C VAL A 85 -2.66 5.36 -5.21
N GLY A 86 -3.60 4.43 -5.15
CA GLY A 86 -4.98 4.60 -5.57
C GLY A 86 -5.81 5.52 -4.67
N GLU A 87 -7.11 5.49 -4.89
CA GLU A 87 -8.10 6.33 -4.23
C GLU A 87 -8.57 5.77 -2.90
N ASN A 88 -9.05 6.64 -2.00
CA ASN A 88 -9.72 6.29 -0.75
C ASN A 88 -8.92 5.34 0.16
N CYS A 89 -7.60 5.38 0.07
CA CYS A 89 -6.73 4.61 0.94
C CYS A 89 -6.65 5.26 2.34
N THR A 90 -6.52 4.42 3.37
CA THR A 90 -6.15 4.85 4.72
C THR A 90 -4.73 4.39 4.98
N ILE A 91 -3.80 5.34 5.10
CA ILE A 91 -2.38 5.09 5.31
C ILE A 91 -2.04 5.57 6.71
N ARG A 92 -1.86 4.63 7.63
CA ARG A 92 -1.64 4.89 9.06
C ARG A 92 -0.21 5.30 9.37
N GLU A 93 0.03 5.51 10.66
CA GLU A 93 1.24 6.10 11.20
C GLU A 93 2.48 5.26 10.87
N GLY A 94 3.56 5.90 10.44
CA GLY A 94 4.84 5.22 10.17
C GLY A 94 4.82 4.25 8.99
N VAL A 95 3.77 4.24 8.16
CA VAL A 95 3.74 3.43 6.93
C VAL A 95 4.81 3.90 5.97
N THR A 96 5.48 2.94 5.31
CA THR A 96 6.48 3.23 4.28
C THR A 96 6.09 2.58 2.97
N MET A 97 6.13 3.34 1.88
CA MET A 97 5.90 2.85 0.52
C MET A 97 7.00 3.41 -0.38
N HIS A 98 7.84 2.54 -0.93
CA HIS A 98 9.01 2.98 -1.71
C HIS A 98 8.68 2.95 -3.21
N VAL A 99 9.33 3.82 -3.98
CA VAL A 99 9.26 3.75 -5.45
C VAL A 99 9.87 2.45 -5.98
N GLY A 100 9.64 2.13 -7.24
CA GLY A 100 10.29 1.00 -7.90
C GLY A 100 11.80 1.17 -8.09
N THR A 101 12.41 0.24 -8.82
CA THR A 101 13.84 0.27 -9.16
C THR A 101 14.07 0.51 -10.66
N ASP A 102 15.09 1.30 -10.98
CA ASP A 102 15.59 1.57 -12.36
C ASP A 102 16.24 0.36 -13.04
N SER A 103 16.29 -0.78 -12.35
CA SER A 103 16.79 -2.06 -12.85
C SER A 103 15.70 -3.11 -13.01
N SER A 104 14.43 -2.74 -12.80
CA SER A 104 13.27 -3.63 -12.90
C SER A 104 12.05 -2.87 -13.42
N ARG A 105 10.89 -3.05 -12.77
CA ARG A 105 9.61 -2.46 -13.16
C ARG A 105 9.65 -0.93 -13.14
N GLY A 106 10.37 -0.34 -12.19
CA GLY A 106 10.49 1.12 -12.06
C GLY A 106 9.28 1.80 -11.44
N GLU A 107 8.28 1.03 -11.02
CA GLU A 107 7.05 1.51 -10.39
C GLU A 107 6.62 0.55 -9.28
N THR A 108 6.31 1.11 -8.11
CA THR A 108 5.51 0.44 -7.09
C THR A 108 4.06 0.94 -7.21
N SER A 109 3.09 0.03 -7.16
CA SER A 109 1.67 0.38 -7.33
C SER A 109 0.80 -0.20 -6.20
N VAL A 110 -0.14 0.62 -5.72
CA VAL A 110 -1.12 0.27 -4.69
C VAL A 110 -2.51 0.68 -5.19
N GLY A 111 -3.46 -0.25 -5.20
CA GLY A 111 -4.82 -0.04 -5.65
C GLY A 111 -5.68 0.78 -4.69
N ASP A 112 -6.96 0.89 -5.02
CA ASP A 112 -7.94 1.70 -4.30
C ASP A 112 -8.42 1.04 -3.00
N ASN A 113 -8.94 1.86 -2.07
CA ASN A 113 -9.59 1.47 -0.82
C ASN A 113 -8.70 0.60 0.10
N GLY A 114 -7.38 0.72 -0.02
CA GLY A 114 -6.45 0.00 0.83
C GLY A 114 -6.43 0.53 2.27
N ASN A 115 -6.25 -0.36 3.24
CA ASN A 115 -6.08 -0.01 4.65
C ASN A 115 -4.72 -0.49 5.15
N PHE A 116 -3.78 0.43 5.27
CA PHE A 116 -2.40 0.17 5.67
C PHE A 116 -2.23 0.65 7.11
N LEU A 117 -2.22 -0.29 8.05
CA LEU A 117 -2.08 0.00 9.48
C LEU A 117 -0.63 0.34 9.85
N ALA A 118 -0.45 0.76 11.09
CA ALA A 118 0.80 1.39 11.52
C ALA A 118 2.03 0.53 11.22
N TYR A 119 3.08 1.16 10.67
CA TYR A 119 4.33 0.51 10.29
C TYR A 119 4.22 -0.57 9.21
N ALA A 120 3.14 -0.62 8.42
CA ALA A 120 3.14 -1.45 7.23
C ALA A 120 4.22 -0.97 6.23
N HIS A 121 4.85 -1.90 5.54
CA HIS A 121 5.92 -1.61 4.57
C HIS A 121 5.61 -2.23 3.21
N ILE A 122 5.60 -1.38 2.18
CA ILE A 122 5.53 -1.77 0.78
C ILE A 122 6.88 -1.47 0.13
N ALA A 123 7.64 -2.53 -0.14
CA ALA A 123 8.93 -2.42 -0.80
C ALA A 123 8.80 -2.03 -2.29
N HIS A 124 9.96 -1.91 -2.93
CA HIS A 124 10.09 -1.53 -4.31
C HIS A 124 9.47 -2.55 -5.28
N ASP A 125 8.93 -2.04 -6.38
CA ASP A 125 8.38 -2.81 -7.50
C ASP A 125 7.21 -3.73 -7.12
N CYS A 126 6.61 -3.52 -5.95
CA CYS A 126 5.43 -4.25 -5.51
C CYS A 126 4.19 -3.81 -6.29
N VAL A 127 3.26 -4.73 -6.43
CA VAL A 127 1.92 -4.51 -6.98
C VAL A 127 0.93 -4.94 -5.94
N VAL A 128 0.13 -4.01 -5.44
CA VAL A 128 -0.91 -4.28 -4.45
C VAL A 128 -2.27 -3.94 -5.05
N GLY A 129 -3.18 -4.91 -5.05
CA GLY A 129 -4.55 -4.77 -5.53
C GLY A 129 -5.43 -3.87 -4.66
N LYS A 130 -6.71 -3.86 -4.99
CA LYS A 130 -7.75 -3.06 -4.33
C LYS A 130 -8.21 -3.70 -3.03
N ASN A 131 -8.73 -2.89 -2.12
CA ASN A 131 -9.32 -3.32 -0.84
C ASN A 131 -8.34 -4.16 0.03
N ALA A 132 -7.04 -4.05 -0.20
CA ALA A 132 -6.05 -4.79 0.56
C ALA A 132 -5.91 -4.21 1.97
N THR A 133 -5.76 -5.07 2.97
CA THR A 133 -5.52 -4.66 4.36
C THR A 133 -4.19 -5.20 4.84
N PHE A 134 -3.33 -4.30 5.30
CA PHE A 134 -2.05 -4.60 5.91
C PHE A 134 -2.16 -4.24 7.38
N ALA A 135 -2.19 -5.24 8.25
CA ALA A 135 -2.19 -5.00 9.68
C ALA A 135 -0.81 -4.50 10.16
N ASN A 136 -0.74 -4.09 11.43
CA ASN A 136 0.44 -3.40 11.96
C ASN A 136 1.73 -4.18 11.70
N GLY A 137 2.74 -3.50 11.14
CA GLY A 137 4.05 -4.11 10.84
C GLY A 137 4.05 -5.17 9.74
N ALA A 138 2.96 -5.35 8.98
CA ALA A 138 2.96 -6.22 7.82
C ALA A 138 3.93 -5.68 6.74
N THR A 139 4.83 -6.52 6.27
CA THR A 139 5.99 -6.12 5.47
C THR A 139 6.09 -6.94 4.19
N LEU A 140 6.17 -6.27 3.05
CA LEU A 140 6.50 -6.90 1.76
C LEU A 140 7.98 -6.73 1.44
N GLY A 141 8.63 -7.80 0.97
CA GLY A 141 9.88 -7.71 0.22
C GLY A 141 9.65 -7.17 -1.19
N GLY A 142 10.72 -6.85 -1.90
CA GLY A 142 10.62 -6.30 -3.26
C GLY A 142 9.90 -7.22 -4.24
N HIS A 143 9.24 -6.65 -5.24
CA HIS A 143 8.56 -7.37 -6.32
C HIS A 143 7.40 -8.30 -5.90
N CYS A 144 6.80 -8.09 -4.73
CA CYS A 144 5.61 -8.87 -4.36
C CYS A 144 4.39 -8.47 -5.20
N GLU A 145 3.56 -9.45 -5.57
CA GLU A 145 2.27 -9.22 -6.23
C GLU A 145 1.15 -9.65 -5.28
N ILE A 146 0.32 -8.70 -4.85
CA ILE A 146 -0.77 -8.90 -3.90
C ILE A 146 -2.09 -8.63 -4.62
N GLY A 147 -2.98 -9.61 -4.62
CA GLY A 147 -4.29 -9.52 -5.25
C GLY A 147 -5.28 -8.61 -4.52
N ASP A 148 -6.50 -8.60 -5.02
CA ASP A 148 -7.61 -7.80 -4.48
C ASP A 148 -8.18 -8.45 -3.20
N ASN A 149 -8.64 -7.63 -2.26
CA ASN A 149 -9.30 -8.06 -1.02
C ASN A 149 -8.42 -8.94 -0.12
N VAL A 150 -7.10 -8.84 -0.23
CA VAL A 150 -6.15 -9.60 0.59
C VAL A 150 -6.05 -8.99 1.99
N TYR A 151 -5.99 -9.83 3.01
CA TYR A 151 -5.65 -9.42 4.38
C TYR A 151 -4.31 -10.01 4.78
N ILE A 152 -3.36 -9.16 5.17
CA ILE A 152 -2.06 -9.55 5.70
C ILE A 152 -2.01 -9.21 7.19
N GLY A 153 -1.99 -10.23 8.04
CA GLY A 153 -1.99 -10.10 9.49
C GLY A 153 -0.73 -9.43 10.04
N GLY A 154 -0.85 -8.86 11.24
CA GLY A 154 0.20 -8.03 11.83
C GLY A 154 1.50 -8.80 12.02
N LEU A 155 2.64 -8.09 11.89
CA LEU A 155 3.98 -8.64 11.99
C LEU A 155 4.27 -9.79 11.00
N THR A 156 3.52 -9.86 9.90
CA THR A 156 3.79 -10.82 8.83
C THR A 156 4.82 -10.27 7.87
N ALA A 157 5.79 -11.10 7.50
CA ALA A 157 6.74 -10.79 6.44
C ALA A 157 6.45 -11.64 5.19
N VAL A 158 6.40 -11.00 4.04
CA VAL A 158 6.28 -11.64 2.72
C VAL A 158 7.61 -11.50 2.01
N HIS A 159 8.22 -12.63 1.65
CA HIS A 159 9.52 -12.65 0.98
C HIS A 159 9.42 -12.06 -0.43
N GLN A 160 10.51 -11.49 -0.93
CA GLN A 160 10.58 -10.93 -2.28
C GLN A 160 10.08 -11.90 -3.35
N PHE A 161 9.44 -11.36 -4.41
CA PHE A 161 8.85 -12.07 -5.56
C PHE A 161 7.64 -12.97 -5.23
N VAL A 162 7.16 -13.01 -4.00
CA VAL A 162 5.99 -13.83 -3.65
C VAL A 162 4.71 -13.20 -4.20
N ARG A 163 3.82 -14.08 -4.69
CA ARG A 163 2.46 -13.74 -5.10
C ARG A 163 1.44 -14.18 -4.07
N ILE A 164 0.49 -13.31 -3.73
CA ILE A 164 -0.65 -13.62 -2.86
C ILE A 164 -1.92 -13.35 -3.63
N GLY A 165 -2.67 -14.40 -3.95
CA GLY A 165 -3.88 -14.33 -4.76
C GLY A 165 -5.06 -13.64 -4.05
N ASP A 166 -6.04 -13.25 -4.85
CA ASP A 166 -7.22 -12.51 -4.40
C ASP A 166 -7.92 -13.16 -3.21
N ASN A 167 -8.45 -12.35 -2.30
CA ASN A 167 -9.21 -12.77 -1.13
C ASN A 167 -8.46 -13.71 -0.17
N ALA A 168 -7.14 -13.86 -0.31
CA ALA A 168 -6.33 -14.60 0.63
C ALA A 168 -6.27 -13.91 1.99
N PHE A 169 -6.13 -14.71 3.04
CA PHE A 169 -5.99 -14.26 4.42
C PHE A 169 -4.70 -14.84 5.01
N ILE A 170 -3.77 -13.97 5.36
CA ILE A 170 -2.52 -14.35 6.02
C ILE A 170 -2.64 -14.07 7.50
N GLY A 171 -2.50 -15.11 8.32
CA GLY A 171 -2.48 -14.97 9.78
C GLY A 171 -1.31 -14.13 10.26
N GLY A 172 -1.47 -13.42 11.37
CA GLY A 172 -0.39 -12.62 11.96
C GLY A 172 0.84 -13.44 12.35
N CYS A 173 1.97 -12.76 12.53
CA CYS A 173 3.27 -13.34 12.86
C CYS A 173 3.71 -14.45 11.89
N SER A 174 3.34 -14.33 10.61
CA SER A 174 3.69 -15.32 9.60
C SER A 174 4.93 -14.93 8.80
N ALA A 175 5.60 -15.92 8.21
CA ALA A 175 6.64 -15.72 7.21
C ALA A 175 6.23 -16.42 5.91
N VAL A 176 5.83 -15.65 4.90
CA VAL A 176 5.38 -16.15 3.60
C VAL A 176 6.59 -16.17 2.67
N VAL A 177 7.02 -17.36 2.26
CA VAL A 177 8.21 -17.55 1.40
C VAL A 177 7.89 -18.18 0.04
N GLY A 178 6.62 -18.47 -0.21
CA GLY A 178 6.14 -19.04 -1.46
C GLY A 178 4.72 -18.55 -1.74
N ASP A 179 4.31 -18.69 -2.99
CA ASP A 179 3.05 -18.15 -3.48
C ASP A 179 1.84 -18.73 -2.74
N ILE A 180 0.85 -17.87 -2.51
CA ILE A 180 -0.40 -18.20 -1.85
C ILE A 180 -1.52 -18.09 -2.88
N ILE A 181 -2.25 -19.19 -3.08
CA ILE A 181 -3.38 -19.23 -4.02
C ILE A 181 -4.51 -18.29 -3.59
N PRO A 182 -5.36 -17.84 -4.54
CA PRO A 182 -6.57 -17.11 -4.20
C PRO A 182 -7.44 -17.86 -3.18
N TYR A 183 -8.15 -17.09 -2.35
CA TYR A 183 -9.06 -17.58 -1.31
C TYR A 183 -8.39 -18.45 -0.23
N ALA A 184 -7.08 -18.58 -0.19
CA ALA A 184 -6.41 -19.36 0.84
C ALA A 184 -6.40 -18.64 2.20
N ILE A 185 -6.43 -19.42 3.27
CA ILE A 185 -5.90 -19.01 4.57
C ILE A 185 -4.51 -19.58 4.69
N ALA A 186 -3.50 -18.74 4.93
CA ALA A 186 -2.13 -19.19 5.20
C ALA A 186 -1.64 -18.63 6.53
N ALA A 187 -0.92 -19.42 7.33
CA ALA A 187 -0.37 -18.96 8.60
C ALA A 187 0.86 -19.77 9.05
N GLY A 188 1.72 -19.11 9.82
CA GLY A 188 2.90 -19.70 10.47
C GLY A 188 4.22 -19.16 9.92
N ASN A 189 5.32 -19.59 10.53
CA ASN A 189 6.68 -19.24 10.12
C ASN A 189 7.50 -20.54 9.95
N ARG A 190 7.67 -21.07 8.74
CA ARG A 190 7.14 -20.62 7.43
C ARG A 190 5.62 -20.86 7.30
N ALA A 191 4.94 -20.00 6.56
CA ALA A 191 3.49 -20.05 6.39
C ALA A 191 3.07 -21.30 5.61
N LYS A 192 2.00 -21.96 6.06
CA LYS A 192 1.39 -23.10 5.38
C LYS A 192 -0.09 -22.83 5.13
N LEU A 193 -0.63 -23.42 4.07
CA LEU A 193 -2.06 -23.43 3.79
C LEU A 193 -2.82 -24.06 4.96
N ARG A 194 -3.87 -23.38 5.43
CA ARG A 194 -4.76 -23.80 6.53
C ARG A 194 -6.20 -24.03 6.08
N GLY A 195 -6.41 -24.08 4.76
CA GLY A 195 -7.73 -24.23 4.14
C GLY A 195 -8.15 -22.95 3.41
N LEU A 196 -9.43 -22.89 3.07
CA LEU A 196 -10.01 -21.76 2.34
C LEU A 196 -10.57 -20.69 3.29
N ASN A 197 -10.55 -19.44 2.84
CA ASN A 197 -11.12 -18.27 3.48
C ASN A 197 -12.63 -18.23 3.26
N ILE A 198 -13.34 -19.20 3.83
CA ILE A 198 -14.78 -19.37 3.68
C ILE A 198 -15.55 -18.14 4.18
N ILE A 199 -15.03 -17.45 5.21
CA ILE A 199 -15.65 -16.24 5.74
C ILE A 199 -15.48 -15.09 4.75
N GLY A 200 -14.27 -14.89 4.20
CA GLY A 200 -14.01 -13.90 3.16
C GLY A 200 -14.86 -14.12 1.92
N LEU A 201 -14.92 -15.36 1.44
CA LEU A 201 -15.76 -15.77 0.30
C LEU A 201 -17.25 -15.46 0.50
N LYS A 202 -17.78 -15.67 1.70
CA LYS A 202 -19.18 -15.31 2.00
C LYS A 202 -19.39 -13.80 2.02
N ARG A 203 -18.40 -13.03 2.50
CA ARG A 203 -18.47 -11.57 2.58
C ARG A 203 -18.30 -10.88 1.23
N SER A 204 -17.58 -11.50 0.29
CA SER A 204 -17.48 -11.01 -1.09
C SER A 204 -18.73 -11.27 -1.93
N GLY A 205 -19.72 -12.00 -1.39
CA GLY A 205 -20.98 -12.30 -2.06
C GLY A 205 -20.94 -13.55 -2.95
N LEU A 206 -19.91 -14.40 -2.84
CA LEU A 206 -19.83 -15.63 -3.64
C LEU A 206 -20.99 -16.58 -3.30
N PRO A 207 -21.72 -17.12 -4.29
CA PRO A 207 -22.79 -18.08 -4.05
C PRO A 207 -22.31 -19.33 -3.30
N ARG A 208 -23.15 -19.89 -2.43
CA ARG A 208 -22.81 -21.11 -1.67
C ARG A 208 -22.37 -22.26 -2.58
N SER A 209 -23.01 -22.42 -3.73
CA SER A 209 -22.68 -23.46 -4.72
C SER A 209 -21.23 -23.36 -5.21
N GLU A 210 -20.74 -22.15 -5.48
CA GLU A 210 -19.36 -21.93 -5.92
C GLU A 210 -18.37 -22.16 -4.78
N ILE A 211 -18.71 -21.77 -3.54
CA ILE A 211 -17.89 -22.07 -2.36
C ILE A 211 -17.73 -23.59 -2.17
N TYR A 212 -18.78 -24.38 -2.48
CA TYR A 212 -18.70 -25.84 -2.44
C TYR A 212 -17.80 -26.41 -3.53
N LEU A 213 -17.77 -25.83 -4.73
CA LEU A 213 -16.93 -26.30 -5.83
C LEU A 213 -15.44 -26.07 -5.59
N LEU A 214 -15.09 -25.07 -4.78
CA LEU A 214 -13.70 -24.76 -4.39
C LEU A 214 -13.14 -25.72 -3.32
N ARG A 215 -13.99 -26.43 -2.58
CA ARG A 215 -13.61 -27.29 -1.44
C ARG A 215 -13.28 -28.71 -1.88
#